data_AF-A0A2G8SNH1-F1
#
_entry.id   AF-A0A2G8SNH1-F1
#
_cell.length_a   1.000
_cell.length_b   1.000
_cell.length_c   1.000
_cell.angle_alpha   90.00
_cell.angle_beta   90.00
_cell.angle_gamma   90.00
#
_symmetry.space_group_name_H-M   'P 1'
#
loop_
_entity.id
_entity.type
_entity.pdbx_description
1 polymer ?
#
loop_
_entity_poly.entity_id
_entity_poly.type
_entity_poly.pdbx_seq_one_letter_code
_entity_poly.pdbx_strand_id
1 'polypeptide(L)'
;MVRLQEDAMDFSEEVPHSDLLIVRGTEPYNAEPSAAALVEFPITPEDLIYCRNHSPVLDLDESTYTVDILGLEGPRSFTVEELRTNFPRVEVVAALQCAGNRRKEMDEVKKVKGVLWNDGVIANCRWAGVRVRDILEVAGIDFSSLNGWHVCFTSNITPCQDDRDYGASVPLTTVMDPDGDVLLAYDMNDEPLSPDHGYPLRVVVPGFLGARWVKWVDTISISPDESPNFYQQRDYKVLPEEVDTSEKAEAAWGKTPSLTTLPINSVIGSVTRLGADSDALRIKGYAIANGDVQISSVEVSIDDGATWTPAKITYQEGRWSWTLWEAHLKDVPSEGVVYSRATDRLGRRQEREGQWNFRGVAYNPWGRGSWGPLGLPQADSDGDLPAHNSSEFIMKLSSVAIALASLYAQASAAPAASSVPQPATVLTCGYPTVPFLRAWSKSVTDHFFTTNQTEMDAFLANGYVAQGIAAYILPSDTQAPTAVPLFRLYSSKSGDHYYTANTTNRDEVLSRGNYVSDGIAGYVYADQECGTVPFYRIYNHTIGDNFFTTDQAEIYDFVDQLGYTDLGVTAYVNPQ
;
A
#
# COMPACT_ATOMS: atom_id res chain seq x y z
N MET A 1 23.01 -33.69 -28.68
CA MET A 1 22.11 -32.51 -28.74
C MET A 1 20.75 -32.99 -29.21
N VAL A 2 19.90 -33.38 -28.28
CA VAL A 2 18.47 -33.55 -28.57
C VAL A 2 17.92 -32.12 -28.65
N ARG A 3 17.44 -31.72 -29.82
CA ARG A 3 16.60 -30.52 -29.93
C ARG A 3 15.33 -30.85 -29.15
N LEU A 4 15.21 -30.32 -27.93
CA LEU A 4 13.92 -30.21 -27.29
C LEU A 4 13.08 -29.31 -28.19
N GLN A 5 11.85 -29.74 -28.50
CA GLN A 5 10.84 -28.88 -29.10
C GLN A 5 10.81 -27.60 -28.26
N GLU A 6 11.00 -26.44 -28.90
CA GLU A 6 10.67 -25.16 -28.30
C GLU A 6 9.15 -25.18 -28.12
N ASP A 7 8.67 -25.52 -26.93
CA ASP A 7 7.27 -25.34 -26.58
C ASP A 7 7.02 -23.82 -26.66
N ALA A 8 6.32 -23.40 -27.71
CA ALA A 8 5.97 -22.01 -27.91
C ALA A 8 5.01 -21.57 -26.80
N MET A 9 5.11 -20.32 -26.35
CA MET A 9 4.13 -19.72 -25.44
C MET A 9 2.74 -19.76 -26.08
N ASP A 10 1.75 -20.26 -25.34
CA ASP A 10 0.35 -20.34 -25.77
C ASP A 10 -0.50 -19.32 -25.00
N PHE A 11 -1.02 -18.32 -25.72
CA PHE A 11 -1.86 -17.25 -25.19
C PHE A 11 -3.36 -17.53 -25.40
N SER A 12 -3.74 -18.73 -25.85
CA SER A 12 -5.15 -19.04 -26.15
C SER A 12 -6.05 -19.12 -24.92
N GLU A 13 -5.46 -19.28 -23.73
CA GLU A 13 -6.13 -19.28 -22.43
C GLU A 13 -5.80 -18.03 -21.59
N GLU A 14 -5.29 -16.96 -22.21
CA GLU A 14 -5.01 -15.70 -21.52
C GLU A 14 -6.29 -15.15 -20.86
N VAL A 15 -6.19 -14.79 -19.58
CA VAL A 15 -7.31 -14.20 -18.83
C VAL A 15 -7.65 -12.78 -19.30
N PRO A 16 -8.87 -12.28 -19.04
CA PRO A 16 -9.16 -10.85 -19.20
C PRO A 16 -8.33 -10.00 -18.25
N HIS A 17 -7.90 -8.82 -18.73
CA HIS A 17 -7.13 -7.85 -17.96
C HIS A 17 -7.93 -6.56 -17.72
N SER A 18 -7.49 -5.73 -16.77
CA SER A 18 -8.13 -4.45 -16.48
C SER A 18 -8.10 -3.48 -17.67
N ASP A 19 -9.27 -2.91 -18.00
CA ASP A 19 -9.43 -1.86 -19.01
C ASP A 19 -8.94 -0.48 -18.55
N LEU A 20 -8.51 -0.35 -17.28
CA LEU A 20 -7.99 0.91 -16.73
C LEU A 20 -6.48 1.09 -16.97
N LEU A 21 -5.81 0.06 -17.48
CA LEU A 21 -4.37 0.06 -17.71
C LEU A 21 -4.00 0.50 -19.14
N ILE A 22 -2.88 1.21 -19.25
CA ILE A 22 -2.23 1.58 -20.50
C ILE A 22 -1.41 0.38 -20.97
N VAL A 23 -1.86 -0.27 -22.04
CA VAL A 23 -1.20 -1.45 -22.61
C VAL A 23 0.12 -1.07 -23.29
N ARG A 24 1.21 -1.71 -22.88
CA ARG A 24 2.57 -1.59 -23.44
C ARG A 24 3.00 -2.81 -24.26
N GLY A 25 2.38 -3.95 -24.03
CA GLY A 25 2.57 -5.18 -24.78
C GLY A 25 1.39 -6.11 -24.55
N THR A 26 1.01 -6.89 -25.57
CA THR A 26 -0.15 -7.79 -25.52
C THR A 26 0.25 -9.25 -25.32
N GLU A 27 1.34 -9.70 -25.93
CA GLU A 27 1.81 -11.09 -25.85
C GLU A 27 3.34 -11.10 -25.66
N PRO A 28 3.82 -11.19 -24.41
CA PRO A 28 3.06 -11.26 -23.16
C PRO A 28 2.43 -9.94 -22.73
N TYR A 29 1.32 -10.01 -22.00
CA TYR A 29 0.58 -8.83 -21.53
C TYR A 29 1.43 -8.00 -20.55
N ASN A 30 1.56 -6.72 -20.85
CA ASN A 30 2.34 -5.76 -20.06
C ASN A 30 1.62 -4.43 -20.11
N ALA A 31 1.18 -3.92 -18.96
CA ALA A 31 0.37 -2.71 -18.87
C ALA A 31 0.62 -1.96 -17.55
N GLU A 32 0.37 -0.66 -17.52
CA GLU A 32 0.56 0.18 -16.32
C GLU A 32 -0.60 1.18 -16.18
N PRO A 33 -1.00 1.56 -14.95
CA PRO A 33 -1.88 2.71 -14.74
C PRO A 33 -1.13 4.03 -15.03
N SER A 34 -1.85 5.15 -15.05
CA SER A 34 -1.20 6.46 -14.93
C SER A 34 -0.74 6.70 -13.48
N ALA A 35 0.40 7.38 -13.29
CA ALA A 35 0.80 7.82 -11.95
C ALA A 35 -0.24 8.76 -11.31
N ALA A 36 -0.99 9.53 -12.11
CA ALA A 36 -2.10 10.34 -11.64
C ALA A 36 -3.19 9.53 -10.93
N ALA A 37 -3.54 8.35 -11.47
CA ALA A 37 -4.52 7.45 -10.85
C ALA A 37 -3.94 6.78 -9.59
N LEU A 38 -2.67 6.37 -9.62
CA LEU A 38 -2.02 5.70 -8.49
C LEU A 38 -2.01 6.55 -7.22
N VAL A 39 -1.67 7.84 -7.34
CA VAL A 39 -1.48 8.74 -6.18
C VAL A 39 -2.79 9.17 -5.51
N GLU A 40 -3.93 8.66 -5.94
CA GLU A 40 -5.22 8.83 -5.28
C GLU A 40 -5.48 7.81 -4.18
N PHE A 41 -4.70 6.71 -4.12
CA PHE A 41 -4.98 5.60 -3.21
C PHE A 41 -3.73 5.22 -2.40
N PRO A 42 -3.81 5.16 -1.06
CA PRO A 42 -2.73 4.64 -0.21
C PRO A 42 -2.36 3.18 -0.53
N ILE A 43 -3.38 2.35 -0.74
CA ILE A 43 -3.28 0.96 -1.20
C ILE A 43 -3.80 0.93 -2.63
N THR A 44 -3.00 0.46 -3.57
CA THR A 44 -3.34 0.43 -5.00
C THR A 44 -4.51 -0.53 -5.23
N PRO A 45 -5.66 -0.06 -5.76
CA PRO A 45 -6.78 -0.93 -6.13
C PRO A 45 -6.35 -1.93 -7.19
N GLU A 46 -6.95 -3.13 -7.16
CA GLU A 46 -6.62 -4.25 -8.07
C GLU A 46 -6.56 -3.83 -9.54
N ASP A 47 -7.61 -3.16 -10.03
CA ASP A 47 -7.73 -2.72 -11.42
C ASP A 47 -6.65 -1.70 -11.86
N LEU A 48 -5.89 -1.14 -10.92
CA LEU A 48 -4.81 -0.18 -11.15
C LEU A 48 -3.42 -0.76 -10.86
N ILE A 49 -3.28 -2.03 -10.49
CA ILE A 49 -1.97 -2.66 -10.31
C ILE A 49 -1.39 -2.97 -11.69
N TYR A 50 -0.13 -2.59 -11.91
CA TYR A 50 0.52 -2.82 -13.20
C TYR A 50 0.75 -4.32 -13.46
N CYS A 51 0.65 -4.73 -14.72
CA CYS A 51 0.98 -6.08 -15.17
C CYS A 51 2.35 -6.10 -15.84
N ARG A 52 3.26 -6.94 -15.35
CA ARG A 52 4.53 -7.24 -16.03
C ARG A 52 4.69 -8.76 -16.17
N ASN A 53 4.45 -9.26 -17.38
CA ASN A 53 4.54 -10.68 -17.70
C ASN A 53 5.63 -10.96 -18.73
N HIS A 54 6.35 -12.08 -18.56
CA HIS A 54 7.28 -12.63 -19.58
C HIS A 54 6.70 -13.87 -20.27
N SER A 55 5.47 -14.25 -19.91
CA SER A 55 4.76 -15.46 -20.30
C SER A 55 3.26 -15.16 -20.36
N PRO A 56 2.44 -16.09 -20.89
CA PRO A 56 0.99 -16.02 -20.76
C PRO A 56 0.52 -16.00 -19.29
N VAL A 57 -0.66 -15.44 -19.05
CA VAL A 57 -1.34 -15.40 -17.76
C VAL A 57 -2.47 -16.42 -17.76
N LEU A 58 -2.36 -17.44 -16.91
CA LEU A 58 -3.34 -18.52 -16.80
C LEU A 58 -4.16 -18.40 -15.52
N ASP A 59 -5.40 -18.87 -15.57
CA ASP A 59 -6.25 -19.09 -14.40
C ASP A 59 -6.00 -20.51 -13.85
N LEU A 60 -5.26 -20.61 -12.76
CA LEU A 60 -4.78 -21.88 -12.20
C LEU A 60 -5.73 -22.43 -11.13
N ASP A 61 -5.95 -23.75 -11.08
CA ASP A 61 -6.75 -24.37 -10.03
C ASP A 61 -5.96 -24.53 -8.71
N GLU A 62 -6.24 -23.66 -7.73
CA GLU A 62 -5.63 -23.68 -6.39
C GLU A 62 -5.68 -25.06 -5.72
N SER A 63 -6.76 -25.83 -5.92
CA SER A 63 -6.95 -27.13 -5.26
C SER A 63 -5.96 -28.20 -5.71
N THR A 64 -5.34 -27.99 -6.87
CA THR A 64 -4.31 -28.89 -7.43
C THR A 64 -2.91 -28.28 -7.36
N TYR A 65 -2.80 -27.00 -6.97
CA TYR A 65 -1.55 -26.27 -6.97
C TYR A 65 -0.68 -26.64 -5.77
N THR A 66 0.60 -26.92 -6.04
CA THR A 66 1.59 -27.25 -5.01
C THR A 66 2.88 -26.48 -5.22
N VAL A 67 3.55 -26.17 -4.12
CA VAL A 67 4.92 -25.66 -4.11
C VAL A 67 5.87 -26.71 -3.52
N ASP A 68 6.95 -26.99 -4.23
CA ASP A 68 8.00 -27.91 -3.83
C ASP A 68 9.17 -27.18 -3.19
N ILE A 69 9.50 -27.56 -1.96
CA ILE A 69 10.68 -27.09 -1.24
C ILE A 69 11.79 -28.13 -1.41
N LEU A 70 12.79 -27.79 -2.22
CA LEU A 70 13.95 -28.62 -2.50
C LEU A 70 15.05 -28.32 -1.47
N GLY A 71 15.12 -29.15 -0.43
CA GLY A 71 16.13 -29.11 0.61
C GLY A 71 17.19 -30.23 0.51
N LEU A 72 18.10 -30.26 1.48
CA LEU A 72 19.18 -31.27 1.56
C LEU A 72 18.69 -32.69 1.89
N GLU A 73 17.51 -32.82 2.51
CA GLU A 73 16.93 -34.11 2.92
C GLU A 73 15.83 -34.63 1.97
N GLY A 74 15.62 -33.97 0.82
CA GLY A 74 14.63 -34.35 -0.20
C GLY A 74 13.52 -33.32 -0.41
N PRO A 75 12.71 -33.45 -1.48
CA PRO A 75 11.63 -32.53 -1.77
C PRO A 75 10.49 -32.66 -0.76
N ARG A 76 9.92 -31.52 -0.33
CA ARG A 76 8.66 -31.46 0.42
C ARG A 76 7.68 -30.58 -0.32
N SER A 77 6.52 -31.14 -0.67
CA SER A 77 5.46 -30.43 -1.37
C SER A 77 4.42 -29.91 -0.37
N PHE A 78 3.91 -28.71 -0.60
CA PHE A 78 2.81 -28.11 0.15
C PHE A 78 1.72 -27.66 -0.81
N THR A 79 0.47 -28.01 -0.51
CA THR A 79 -0.71 -27.38 -1.11
C THR A 79 -0.93 -25.98 -0.53
N VAL A 80 -1.70 -25.14 -1.23
CA VAL A 80 -2.05 -23.80 -0.72
C VAL A 80 -2.91 -23.91 0.55
N GLU A 81 -3.79 -24.92 0.64
CA GLU A 81 -4.56 -25.22 1.87
C GLU A 81 -3.66 -25.58 3.05
N GLU A 82 -2.63 -26.41 2.85
CA GLU A 82 -1.66 -26.74 3.89
C GLU A 82 -0.86 -25.52 4.34
N LEU A 83 -0.51 -24.62 3.41
CA LEU A 83 0.15 -23.36 3.76
C LEU A 83 -0.76 -22.48 4.64
N ARG A 84 -2.05 -22.35 4.31
CA ARG A 84 -3.04 -21.58 5.08
C ARG A 84 -3.31 -22.17 6.46
N THR A 85 -3.30 -23.50 6.60
CA THR A 85 -3.72 -24.20 7.82
C THR A 85 -2.57 -24.51 8.78
N ASN A 86 -1.38 -24.83 8.26
CA ASN A 86 -0.27 -25.32 9.07
C ASN A 86 0.73 -24.23 9.49
N PHE A 87 0.62 -23.03 8.94
CA PHE A 87 1.55 -21.93 9.21
C PHE A 87 0.83 -20.66 9.64
N PRO A 88 1.49 -19.78 10.42
CA PRO A 88 0.94 -18.48 10.77
C PRO A 88 0.73 -17.61 9.52
N ARG A 89 -0.47 -17.03 9.37
CA ARG A 89 -0.71 -15.96 8.40
C ARG A 89 0.02 -14.71 8.85
N VAL A 90 0.84 -14.16 7.96
CA VAL A 90 1.55 -12.89 8.13
C VAL A 90 1.11 -11.93 7.05
N GLU A 91 1.03 -10.66 7.39
CA GLU A 91 0.63 -9.60 6.50
C GLU A 91 1.68 -8.48 6.48
N VAL A 92 1.92 -7.93 5.29
CA VAL A 92 2.87 -6.82 5.08
C VAL A 92 2.34 -5.85 4.03
N VAL A 93 2.37 -4.55 4.32
CA VAL A 93 2.21 -3.52 3.28
C VAL A 93 3.55 -3.26 2.64
N ALA A 94 3.67 -3.54 1.36
CA ALA A 94 4.91 -3.38 0.62
C ALA A 94 4.67 -2.88 -0.81
N ALA A 95 5.53 -1.96 -1.24
CA ALA A 95 5.54 -1.47 -2.61
C ALA A 95 6.28 -2.43 -3.53
N LEU A 96 5.56 -2.97 -4.51
CA LEU A 96 6.10 -3.72 -5.63
C LEU A 96 6.50 -2.74 -6.73
N GLN A 97 7.79 -2.54 -6.96
CA GLN A 97 8.29 -1.64 -8.01
C GLN A 97 9.07 -2.41 -9.08
N CYS A 98 8.72 -2.20 -10.36
CA CYS A 98 9.48 -2.72 -11.49
C CYS A 98 10.80 -1.96 -11.63
N ALA A 99 11.89 -2.68 -11.90
CA ALA A 99 13.18 -2.02 -12.19
C ALA A 99 13.16 -1.14 -13.44
N GLY A 100 12.20 -1.37 -14.34
CA GLY A 100 12.00 -0.55 -15.54
C GLY A 100 11.14 0.69 -15.34
N ASN A 101 10.76 1.05 -14.11
CA ASN A 101 10.00 2.27 -13.86
C ASN A 101 10.72 3.48 -14.44
N ARG A 102 9.98 4.34 -15.14
CA ARG A 102 10.47 5.54 -15.86
C ARG A 102 11.45 5.22 -16.99
N ARG A 103 11.40 4.02 -17.59
CA ARG A 103 12.28 3.63 -18.70
C ARG A 103 12.15 4.57 -19.91
N LYS A 104 10.95 5.06 -20.21
CA LYS A 104 10.70 5.97 -21.34
C LYS A 104 11.51 7.26 -21.20
N GLU A 105 11.61 7.82 -20.00
CA GLU A 105 12.44 9.02 -19.76
C GLU A 105 13.92 8.76 -20.04
N MET A 106 14.44 7.59 -19.65
CA MET A 106 15.82 7.23 -19.98
C MET A 106 16.03 7.01 -21.49
N ASP A 107 15.03 6.47 -22.19
CA ASP A 107 15.04 6.25 -23.64
C ASP A 107 15.15 7.56 -24.44
N GLU A 108 14.62 8.67 -23.90
CA GLU A 108 14.72 10.01 -24.49
C GLU A 108 16.17 10.54 -24.46
N VAL A 109 16.97 10.16 -23.46
CA VAL A 109 18.39 10.53 -23.37
C VAL A 109 19.21 9.75 -24.39
N LYS A 110 19.05 8.43 -24.40
CA LYS A 110 19.70 7.51 -25.35
C LYS A 110 18.89 6.22 -25.40
N LYS A 111 18.73 5.64 -26.60
CA LYS A 111 17.88 4.48 -26.80
C LYS A 111 18.26 3.29 -25.92
N VAL A 112 17.26 2.73 -25.22
CA VAL A 112 17.40 1.58 -24.32
C VAL A 112 16.71 0.34 -24.90
N LYS A 113 16.94 -0.83 -24.29
CA LYS A 113 16.28 -2.08 -24.65
C LYS A 113 15.32 -2.50 -23.54
N GLY A 114 14.01 -2.50 -23.81
CA GLY A 114 12.98 -3.01 -22.90
C GLY A 114 11.60 -2.44 -23.23
N VAL A 115 10.58 -2.87 -22.49
CA VAL A 115 9.22 -2.29 -22.57
C VAL A 115 9.27 -0.83 -22.11
N LEU A 116 8.79 0.10 -22.92
CA LEU A 116 8.85 1.53 -22.58
C LEU A 116 7.74 1.89 -21.57
N TRP A 117 8.09 1.79 -20.30
CA TRP A 117 7.25 2.18 -19.18
C TRP A 117 7.32 3.69 -18.97
N ASN A 118 6.18 4.30 -18.66
CA ASN A 118 6.12 5.59 -17.98
C ASN A 118 6.49 5.35 -16.51
N ASP A 119 5.78 5.99 -15.60
CA ASP A 119 6.02 6.08 -14.18
C ASP A 119 4.97 5.30 -13.35
N GLY A 120 4.18 4.44 -14.00
CA GLY A 120 3.08 3.69 -13.39
C GLY A 120 3.40 2.25 -12.98
N VAL A 121 4.63 1.76 -13.20
CA VAL A 121 5.00 0.36 -12.84
C VAL A 121 5.49 0.21 -11.41
N ILE A 122 4.64 0.67 -10.49
CA ILE A 122 4.75 0.52 -9.04
C ILE A 122 3.34 0.34 -8.46
N ALA A 123 3.18 -0.52 -7.46
CA ALA A 123 1.93 -0.68 -6.72
C ALA A 123 2.22 -0.89 -5.24
N ASN A 124 1.44 -0.29 -4.36
CA ASN A 124 1.56 -0.50 -2.92
C ASN A 124 0.36 -1.31 -2.44
N CYS A 125 0.63 -2.55 -2.03
CA CYS A 125 -0.43 -3.49 -1.68
C CYS A 125 -0.20 -4.08 -0.30
N ARG A 126 -1.28 -4.60 0.29
CA ARG A 126 -1.27 -5.43 1.48
C ARG A 126 -1.12 -6.87 1.06
N TRP A 127 0.00 -7.49 1.35
CA TRP A 127 0.29 -8.88 0.97
C TRP A 127 0.11 -9.77 2.18
N ALA A 128 -0.56 -10.91 2.03
CA ALA A 128 -0.66 -11.89 3.10
C ALA A 128 -0.38 -13.31 2.65
N GLY A 129 0.23 -14.07 3.55
CA GLY A 129 0.76 -15.39 3.26
C GLY A 129 1.52 -16.00 4.42
N VAL A 130 2.45 -16.89 4.10
CA VAL A 130 3.34 -17.54 5.05
C VAL A 130 4.75 -16.99 4.88
N ARG A 131 5.49 -16.78 5.97
CA ARG A 131 6.92 -16.44 5.88
C ARG A 131 7.69 -17.60 5.26
N VAL A 132 8.49 -17.32 4.23
CA VAL A 132 9.33 -18.34 3.59
C VAL A 132 10.29 -18.95 4.61
N ARG A 133 10.79 -18.15 5.56
CA ARG A 133 11.61 -18.61 6.69
C ARG A 133 10.98 -19.81 7.42
N ASP A 134 9.72 -19.69 7.81
CA ASP A 134 9.03 -20.67 8.65
C ASP A 134 8.83 -21.99 7.87
N ILE A 135 8.62 -21.91 6.55
CA ILE A 135 8.57 -23.07 5.66
C ILE A 135 9.93 -23.77 5.60
N LEU A 136 11.02 -23.02 5.45
CA LEU A 136 12.37 -23.57 5.38
C LEU A 136 12.81 -24.20 6.72
N GLU A 137 12.41 -23.62 7.85
CA GLU A 137 12.64 -24.19 9.19
C GLU A 137 11.89 -25.52 9.36
N VAL A 138 10.62 -25.58 8.98
CA VAL A 138 9.84 -26.83 9.01
C VAL A 138 10.44 -27.87 8.08
N ALA A 139 10.98 -27.46 6.92
CA ALA A 139 11.69 -28.32 5.98
C ALA A 139 13.01 -28.90 6.52
N GLY A 140 13.45 -28.49 7.72
CA GLY A 140 14.58 -29.08 8.44
C GLY A 140 15.94 -28.57 7.98
N ILE A 141 15.99 -27.39 7.35
CA ILE A 141 17.24 -26.84 6.84
C ILE A 141 18.09 -26.26 7.99
N ASP A 142 19.34 -26.71 8.10
CA ASP A 142 20.32 -26.14 9.04
C ASP A 142 21.09 -24.99 8.38
N PHE A 143 20.73 -23.76 8.74
CA PHE A 143 21.29 -22.54 8.17
C PHE A 143 22.67 -22.17 8.71
N SER A 144 23.13 -22.78 9.81
CA SER A 144 24.38 -22.40 10.47
C SER A 144 25.63 -22.55 9.59
N SER A 145 25.54 -23.38 8.56
CA SER A 145 26.63 -23.65 7.60
C SER A 145 26.44 -23.01 6.21
N LEU A 146 25.36 -22.27 5.98
CA LEU A 146 24.93 -21.81 4.65
C LEU A 146 25.23 -20.31 4.40
N ASN A 147 26.27 -19.78 5.01
CA ASN A 147 26.64 -18.38 4.82
C ASN A 147 26.97 -18.07 3.35
N GLY A 148 26.34 -17.03 2.80
CA GLY A 148 26.50 -16.62 1.40
C GLY A 148 25.66 -17.40 0.38
N TRP A 149 24.81 -18.34 0.83
CA TRP A 149 23.90 -19.06 -0.05
C TRP A 149 22.69 -18.20 -0.44
N HIS A 150 21.91 -18.71 -1.38
CA HIS A 150 20.73 -18.09 -1.96
C HIS A 150 19.50 -18.98 -1.82
N VAL A 151 18.33 -18.35 -1.78
CA VAL A 151 17.04 -19.01 -1.99
C VAL A 151 16.60 -18.68 -3.41
N CYS A 152 16.42 -19.72 -4.21
CA CYS A 152 15.99 -19.65 -5.60
C CYS A 152 14.51 -20.00 -5.69
N PHE A 153 13.75 -19.15 -6.38
CA PHE A 153 12.32 -19.29 -6.63
C PHE A 153 12.12 -19.50 -8.13
N THR A 154 11.31 -20.49 -8.49
CA THR A 154 11.03 -20.85 -9.88
C THR A 154 9.54 -21.07 -10.11
N SER A 155 9.08 -20.63 -11.27
CA SER A 155 7.77 -20.92 -11.87
C SER A 155 7.99 -21.64 -13.19
N ASN A 156 7.71 -22.94 -13.23
CA ASN A 156 7.73 -23.82 -14.38
C ASN A 156 6.37 -23.89 -15.11
N ILE A 157 5.39 -23.09 -14.69
CA ILE A 157 4.01 -23.16 -15.19
C ILE A 157 3.91 -22.90 -16.71
N THR A 158 4.64 -21.91 -17.21
CA THR A 158 4.61 -21.51 -18.63
C THR A 158 6.00 -21.12 -19.14
N PRO A 159 6.33 -21.41 -20.42
CA PRO A 159 7.52 -20.86 -21.08
C PRO A 159 7.56 -19.33 -21.02
N CYS A 160 8.76 -18.76 -20.95
CA CYS A 160 8.98 -17.32 -20.94
C CYS A 160 9.68 -16.86 -22.24
N GLN A 161 9.67 -15.55 -22.49
CA GLN A 161 10.27 -14.94 -23.69
C GLN A 161 11.76 -15.31 -23.91
N ASP A 162 12.54 -15.41 -22.82
CA ASP A 162 14.00 -15.56 -22.88
C ASP A 162 14.50 -16.81 -22.14
N ASP A 163 13.60 -17.61 -21.57
CA ASP A 163 13.92 -18.86 -20.87
C ASP A 163 12.72 -19.81 -20.85
N ARG A 164 12.91 -21.05 -20.40
CA ARG A 164 11.84 -22.06 -20.36
C ARG A 164 10.87 -21.88 -19.20
N ASP A 165 11.25 -21.06 -18.23
CA ASP A 165 10.62 -20.85 -16.95
C ASP A 165 10.96 -19.43 -16.46
N TYR A 166 10.23 -18.94 -15.46
CA TYR A 166 10.63 -17.73 -14.76
C TYR A 166 11.32 -18.09 -13.45
N GLY A 167 12.48 -17.49 -13.20
CA GLY A 167 13.22 -17.75 -11.98
C GLY A 167 14.00 -16.54 -11.49
N ALA A 168 14.14 -16.46 -10.17
CA ALA A 168 14.94 -15.45 -9.49
C ALA A 168 15.54 -16.03 -8.21
N SER A 169 16.45 -15.29 -7.59
CA SER A 169 16.96 -15.63 -6.27
C SER A 169 17.23 -14.40 -5.44
N VAL A 170 17.19 -14.59 -4.12
CA VAL A 170 17.63 -13.59 -3.14
C VAL A 170 18.63 -14.24 -2.18
N PRO A 171 19.48 -13.45 -1.49
CA PRO A 171 20.36 -14.00 -0.47
C PRO A 171 19.58 -14.74 0.61
N LEU A 172 20.10 -15.89 1.05
CA LEU A 172 19.49 -16.67 2.13
C LEU A 172 19.33 -15.85 3.42
N THR A 173 20.28 -14.96 3.68
CA THR A 173 20.22 -14.02 4.81
C THR A 173 19.02 -13.08 4.75
N THR A 174 18.53 -12.72 3.55
CA THR A 174 17.32 -11.90 3.40
C THR A 174 16.07 -12.69 3.78
N VAL A 175 16.00 -13.97 3.39
CA VAL A 175 14.86 -14.85 3.71
C VAL A 175 14.84 -15.22 5.19
N MET A 176 16.02 -15.44 5.78
CA MET A 176 16.17 -15.90 7.15
C MET A 176 16.23 -14.76 8.19
N ASP A 177 16.15 -13.50 7.76
CA ASP A 177 16.12 -12.35 8.67
C ASP A 177 14.93 -12.50 9.64
N PRO A 178 15.15 -12.54 10.97
CA PRO A 178 14.06 -12.65 11.92
C PRO A 178 13.08 -11.49 11.92
N ASP A 179 13.53 -10.33 11.47
CA ASP A 179 12.74 -9.12 11.29
C ASP A 179 12.37 -8.90 9.81
N GLY A 180 12.57 -9.93 8.97
CA GLY A 180 12.27 -9.92 7.55
C GLY A 180 10.84 -10.35 7.23
N ASP A 181 10.32 -9.83 6.12
CA ASP A 181 8.94 -10.04 5.68
C ASP A 181 8.87 -10.70 4.30
N VAL A 182 9.79 -11.65 4.01
CA VAL A 182 9.73 -12.43 2.77
C VAL A 182 8.60 -13.45 2.89
N LEU A 183 7.56 -13.27 2.08
CA LEU A 183 6.36 -14.09 2.10
C LEU A 183 6.23 -14.97 0.87
N LEU A 184 5.61 -16.12 1.07
CA LEU A 184 4.87 -16.85 0.09
C LEU A 184 3.41 -16.43 0.24
N ALA A 185 2.99 -15.46 -0.58
CA ALA A 185 1.70 -14.80 -0.51
C ALA A 185 0.64 -15.53 -1.35
N TYR A 186 -0.57 -15.61 -0.80
CA TYR A 186 -1.76 -16.14 -1.45
C TYR A 186 -2.92 -15.13 -1.46
N ASP A 187 -2.84 -14.06 -0.66
CA ASP A 187 -3.79 -12.95 -0.65
C ASP A 187 -3.08 -11.62 -0.96
N MET A 188 -3.78 -10.71 -1.61
CA MET A 188 -3.39 -9.32 -1.86
C MET A 188 -4.60 -8.41 -1.68
N ASN A 189 -4.44 -7.35 -0.89
CA ASN A 189 -5.50 -6.39 -0.55
C ASN A 189 -6.75 -7.07 0.05
N ASP A 190 -6.52 -8.00 0.99
CA ASP A 190 -7.55 -8.75 1.72
C ASP A 190 -8.41 -9.71 0.88
N GLU A 191 -8.07 -9.87 -0.40
CA GLU A 191 -8.68 -10.84 -1.32
C GLU A 191 -7.63 -11.85 -1.80
N PRO A 192 -8.03 -13.02 -2.33
CA PRO A 192 -7.10 -13.90 -3.03
C PRO A 192 -6.37 -13.14 -4.14
N LEU A 193 -5.13 -13.54 -4.43
CA LEU A 193 -4.41 -13.02 -5.59
C LEU A 193 -5.27 -13.17 -6.86
N SER A 194 -5.14 -12.23 -7.80
CA SER A 194 -5.64 -12.44 -9.16
C SER A 194 -4.65 -13.22 -10.02
N PRO A 195 -5.09 -13.83 -11.13
CA PRO A 195 -4.20 -14.47 -12.10
C PRO A 195 -3.06 -13.55 -12.55
N ASP A 196 -3.35 -12.27 -12.85
CA ASP A 196 -2.37 -11.26 -13.27
C ASP A 196 -1.25 -11.04 -12.24
N HIS A 197 -1.58 -11.23 -10.95
CA HIS A 197 -0.66 -10.95 -9.85
C HIS A 197 -0.16 -12.19 -9.12
N GLY A 198 -0.43 -13.37 -9.66
CA GLY A 198 0.26 -14.61 -9.30
C GLY A 198 -0.61 -15.62 -8.57
N TYR A 199 -1.93 -15.57 -8.71
CA TYR A 199 -2.83 -16.59 -8.18
C TYR A 199 -2.41 -18.01 -8.61
N PRO A 200 -2.36 -18.99 -7.70
CA PRO A 200 -2.75 -18.90 -6.28
C PRO A 200 -1.61 -18.51 -5.34
N LEU A 201 -0.38 -18.41 -5.84
CA LEU A 201 0.80 -18.27 -5.00
C LEU A 201 1.92 -17.46 -5.66
N ARG A 202 2.43 -16.46 -4.94
CA ARG A 202 3.62 -15.69 -5.35
C ARG A 202 4.61 -15.50 -4.22
N VAL A 203 5.85 -15.21 -4.58
CA VAL A 203 6.84 -14.67 -3.66
C VAL A 203 6.65 -13.15 -3.54
N VAL A 204 6.76 -12.64 -2.32
CA VAL A 204 6.82 -11.22 -1.97
C VAL A 204 8.13 -10.98 -1.24
N VAL A 205 8.99 -10.10 -1.76
CA VAL A 205 10.31 -9.79 -1.19
C VAL A 205 10.43 -8.28 -0.92
N PRO A 206 9.85 -7.76 0.17
CA PRO A 206 9.82 -6.34 0.46
C PRO A 206 11.21 -5.68 0.38
N GLY A 207 11.26 -4.47 -0.21
CA GLY A 207 12.52 -3.72 -0.42
C GLY A 207 13.35 -4.16 -1.64
N PHE A 208 13.01 -5.26 -2.32
CA PHE A 208 13.64 -5.68 -3.57
C PHE A 208 12.83 -5.21 -4.80
N LEU A 209 13.49 -5.15 -5.96
CA LEU A 209 12.78 -4.98 -7.23
C LEU A 209 11.78 -6.12 -7.48
N GLY A 210 10.69 -5.81 -8.17
CA GLY A 210 9.62 -6.76 -8.44
C GLY A 210 10.02 -7.99 -9.25
N ALA A 211 11.13 -7.97 -9.99
CA ALA A 211 11.64 -9.14 -10.70
C ALA A 211 12.07 -10.30 -9.77
N ARG A 212 12.20 -10.05 -8.45
CA ARG A 212 12.48 -11.11 -7.47
C ARG A 212 11.21 -11.67 -6.83
N TRP A 213 10.05 -11.10 -7.13
CA TRP A 213 8.75 -11.45 -6.57
C TRP A 213 8.04 -12.42 -7.52
N VAL A 214 8.61 -13.62 -7.67
CA VAL A 214 8.19 -14.65 -8.63
C VAL A 214 6.71 -14.97 -8.43
N LYS A 215 5.92 -14.80 -9.50
CA LYS A 215 4.52 -15.22 -9.56
C LYS A 215 4.43 -16.69 -9.92
N TRP A 216 3.34 -17.34 -9.51
CA TRP A 216 3.08 -18.76 -9.80
C TRP A 216 4.26 -19.64 -9.39
N VAL A 217 4.81 -19.38 -8.21
CA VAL A 217 5.99 -20.09 -7.71
C VAL A 217 5.62 -21.53 -7.32
N ASP A 218 6.17 -22.49 -8.05
CA ASP A 218 5.98 -23.92 -7.79
C ASP A 218 7.21 -24.60 -7.19
N THR A 219 8.37 -23.94 -7.20
CA THR A 219 9.60 -24.54 -6.68
C THR A 219 10.43 -23.50 -5.91
N ILE A 220 10.86 -23.87 -4.70
CA ILE A 220 11.80 -23.14 -3.86
C ILE A 220 13.00 -24.03 -3.55
N SER A 221 14.22 -23.56 -3.82
CA SER A 221 15.44 -24.33 -3.58
C SER A 221 16.51 -23.49 -2.90
N ILE A 222 17.41 -24.14 -2.17
CA ILE A 222 18.56 -23.48 -1.55
C ILE A 222 19.82 -23.85 -2.34
N SER A 223 20.58 -22.84 -2.73
CA SER A 223 21.71 -22.97 -3.63
C SER A 223 22.91 -22.18 -3.12
N PRO A 224 24.16 -22.67 -3.28
CA PRO A 224 25.35 -21.86 -3.00
C PRO A 224 25.51 -20.70 -3.99
N ASP A 225 24.85 -20.78 -5.15
CA ASP A 225 24.89 -19.78 -6.22
C ASP A 225 23.52 -19.14 -6.43
N GLU A 226 23.49 -17.93 -7.01
CA GLU A 226 22.26 -17.31 -7.51
C GLU A 226 21.51 -18.23 -8.50
N SER A 227 20.21 -17.98 -8.67
CA SER A 227 19.39 -18.68 -9.67
C SER A 227 20.06 -18.61 -11.05
N PRO A 228 20.17 -19.74 -11.77
CA PRO A 228 20.78 -19.77 -13.10
C PRO A 228 19.88 -19.20 -14.20
N ASN A 229 18.61 -18.89 -13.87
CA ASN A 229 17.61 -18.42 -14.82
C ASN A 229 18.06 -17.12 -15.53
N PHE A 230 17.66 -16.96 -16.79
CA PHE A 230 17.98 -15.80 -17.62
C PHE A 230 17.71 -14.47 -16.90
N TYR A 231 16.57 -14.34 -16.22
CA TYR A 231 16.13 -13.11 -15.56
C TYR A 231 16.94 -12.77 -14.28
N GLN A 232 17.77 -13.68 -13.78
CA GLN A 232 18.74 -13.40 -12.73
C GLN A 232 20.13 -13.10 -13.33
N GLN A 233 20.54 -13.88 -14.34
CA GLN A 233 21.91 -13.88 -14.83
C GLN A 233 22.19 -12.87 -15.96
N ARG A 234 21.21 -12.63 -16.83
CA ARG A 234 21.36 -11.89 -18.10
C ARG A 234 20.37 -10.72 -18.26
N ASP A 235 19.60 -10.41 -17.23
CA ASP A 235 18.73 -9.24 -17.18
C ASP A 235 18.74 -8.61 -15.78
N TYR A 236 18.05 -7.48 -15.61
CA TYR A 236 17.91 -6.77 -14.34
C TYR A 236 19.27 -6.47 -13.69
N LYS A 237 20.19 -5.93 -14.48
CA LYS A 237 21.49 -5.40 -14.02
C LYS A 237 21.71 -4.01 -14.59
N VAL A 238 22.30 -3.12 -13.80
CA VAL A 238 22.72 -1.79 -14.27
C VAL A 238 24.08 -1.94 -14.95
N LEU A 239 24.07 -2.12 -16.27
CA LEU A 239 25.30 -2.22 -17.05
C LEU A 239 26.00 -0.84 -17.17
N PRO A 240 27.34 -0.81 -17.26
CA PRO A 240 28.08 0.43 -17.53
C PRO A 240 27.63 1.16 -18.81
N GLU A 241 27.74 2.48 -18.86
CA GLU A 241 27.23 3.33 -19.96
C GLU A 241 27.87 3.01 -21.32
N GLU A 242 29.12 2.54 -21.34
CA GLU A 242 29.83 2.14 -22.55
C GLU A 242 29.28 0.86 -23.18
N VAL A 243 28.51 0.09 -22.43
CA VAL A 243 27.79 -1.10 -22.88
C VAL A 243 26.46 -0.66 -23.47
N ASP A 244 26.44 -0.42 -24.78
CA ASP A 244 25.28 0.17 -25.46
C ASP A 244 24.75 -0.64 -26.64
N THR A 245 25.25 -1.87 -26.80
CA THR A 245 24.78 -2.83 -27.79
C THR A 245 24.54 -4.18 -27.15
N SER A 246 23.70 -5.01 -27.77
CA SER A 246 23.45 -6.37 -27.28
C SER A 246 24.74 -7.22 -27.24
N GLU A 247 25.65 -7.03 -28.20
CA GLU A 247 26.95 -7.73 -28.22
C GLU A 247 27.83 -7.37 -27.02
N LYS A 248 27.93 -6.07 -26.69
CA LYS A 248 28.67 -5.63 -25.50
C LYS A 248 27.99 -6.11 -24.21
N ALA A 249 26.66 -6.14 -24.18
CA ALA A 249 25.90 -6.61 -23.03
C ALA A 249 26.18 -8.08 -22.72
N GLU A 250 26.25 -8.95 -23.75
CA GLU A 250 26.59 -10.37 -23.58
C GLU A 250 27.92 -10.57 -22.84
N ALA A 251 28.93 -9.74 -23.15
CA ALA A 251 30.24 -9.79 -22.50
C ALA A 251 30.27 -9.18 -21.08
N ALA A 252 29.20 -8.50 -20.66
CA ALA A 252 29.11 -7.75 -19.40
C ALA A 252 28.20 -8.41 -18.35
N TRP A 253 27.25 -9.26 -18.74
CA TRP A 253 26.28 -9.89 -17.83
C TRP A 253 26.92 -10.64 -16.67
N GLY A 254 27.91 -11.49 -16.95
CA GLY A 254 28.61 -12.28 -15.93
C GLY A 254 29.59 -11.49 -15.05
N LYS A 255 29.79 -10.19 -15.32
CA LYS A 255 30.69 -9.30 -14.56
C LYS A 255 29.95 -8.26 -13.74
N THR A 256 28.65 -8.10 -14.01
CA THR A 256 27.81 -7.11 -13.35
C THR A 256 26.96 -7.83 -12.31
N PRO A 257 26.83 -7.30 -11.08
CA PRO A 257 25.98 -7.90 -10.06
C PRO A 257 24.50 -7.82 -10.48
N SER A 258 23.71 -8.79 -10.05
CA SER A 258 22.26 -8.75 -10.16
C SER A 258 21.69 -7.58 -9.35
N LEU A 259 20.74 -6.85 -9.91
CA LEU A 259 20.04 -5.80 -9.16
C LEU A 259 19.18 -6.45 -8.07
N THR A 260 19.19 -5.87 -6.88
CA THR A 260 18.44 -6.33 -5.70
C THR A 260 17.47 -5.25 -5.24
N THR A 261 17.98 -4.16 -4.66
CA THR A 261 17.18 -3.01 -4.24
C THR A 261 17.20 -1.91 -5.31
N LEU A 262 16.12 -1.15 -5.43
CA LEU A 262 16.05 0.01 -6.32
C LEU A 262 16.48 1.29 -5.59
N PRO A 263 17.12 2.26 -6.28
CA PRO A 263 17.51 3.51 -5.66
C PRO A 263 16.29 4.35 -5.26
N ILE A 264 16.50 5.31 -4.35
CA ILE A 264 15.47 6.28 -3.96
C ILE A 264 14.89 6.98 -5.20
N ASN A 265 13.56 7.08 -5.27
CA ASN A 265 12.86 7.67 -6.41
C ASN A 265 11.66 8.52 -5.93
N SER A 266 11.28 9.52 -6.72
CA SER A 266 10.07 10.32 -6.57
C SER A 266 9.52 10.70 -7.93
N VAL A 267 8.21 10.64 -8.05
CA VAL A 267 7.47 10.90 -9.28
C VAL A 267 6.35 11.88 -8.99
N ILE A 268 6.13 12.77 -9.93
CA ILE A 268 5.00 13.68 -9.93
C ILE A 268 3.86 12.99 -10.67
N GLY A 269 2.85 12.53 -9.94
CA GLY A 269 1.70 11.84 -10.53
C GLY A 269 0.69 12.82 -11.13
N SER A 270 0.49 13.99 -10.50
CA SER A 270 -0.39 15.01 -11.05
C SER A 270 0.04 16.43 -10.69
N VAL A 271 -0.26 17.36 -11.59
CA VAL A 271 -0.11 18.81 -11.39
C VAL A 271 -1.44 19.43 -11.77
N THR A 272 -2.15 20.08 -10.85
CA THR A 272 -3.51 20.58 -11.10
C THR A 272 -3.67 22.01 -10.58
N ARG A 273 -4.31 22.88 -11.35
CA ARG A 273 -4.68 24.23 -10.88
C ARG A 273 -5.84 24.18 -9.89
N LEU A 274 -5.74 24.94 -8.80
CA LEU A 274 -6.81 25.08 -7.79
C LEU A 274 -7.86 26.12 -8.24
N GLY A 275 -8.44 25.90 -9.41
CA GLY A 275 -9.38 26.81 -10.10
C GLY A 275 -8.86 27.22 -11.49
N ALA A 276 -9.78 27.46 -12.44
CA ALA A 276 -9.45 27.69 -13.85
C ALA A 276 -8.48 28.88 -14.08
N ASP A 277 -8.63 29.92 -13.25
CA ASP A 277 -7.84 31.16 -13.31
C ASP A 277 -6.88 31.31 -12.10
N SER A 278 -6.68 30.23 -11.34
CA SER A 278 -5.85 30.25 -10.13
C SER A 278 -4.37 30.12 -10.46
N ASP A 279 -3.55 30.97 -9.86
CA ASP A 279 -2.10 30.87 -9.83
C ASP A 279 -1.60 29.92 -8.72
N ALA A 280 -2.50 29.11 -8.15
CA ALA A 280 -2.16 28.06 -7.22
C ALA A 280 -2.21 26.68 -7.86
N LEU A 281 -1.17 25.87 -7.60
CA LEU A 281 -1.08 24.47 -8.03
C LEU A 281 -1.17 23.55 -6.82
N ARG A 282 -1.90 22.45 -7.00
CA ARG A 282 -1.76 21.24 -6.21
C ARG A 282 -0.97 20.23 -7.02
N ILE A 283 0.11 19.71 -6.43
CA ILE A 283 0.97 18.71 -7.04
C ILE A 283 0.93 17.48 -6.15
N LYS A 284 0.63 16.32 -6.72
CA LYS A 284 0.64 15.04 -6.01
C LYS A 284 1.66 14.10 -6.62
N GLY A 285 2.19 13.22 -5.81
CA GLY A 285 3.16 12.24 -6.26
C GLY A 285 3.36 11.10 -5.29
N TYR A 286 4.20 10.16 -5.71
CA TYR A 286 4.73 9.12 -4.84
C TYR A 286 6.25 9.26 -4.71
N ALA A 287 6.80 8.68 -3.65
CA ALA A 287 8.22 8.46 -3.46
C ALA A 287 8.44 7.06 -2.88
N ILE A 288 9.61 6.49 -3.14
CA ILE A 288 10.03 5.21 -2.58
C ILE A 288 11.50 5.30 -2.20
N ALA A 289 11.83 4.78 -1.03
CA ALA A 289 13.19 4.75 -0.54
C ALA A 289 13.95 3.56 -1.12
N ASN A 290 15.26 3.50 -0.86
CA ASN A 290 16.04 2.31 -1.12
C ASN A 290 15.98 1.34 0.07
N GLY A 291 15.53 0.11 -0.20
CA GLY A 291 15.53 -0.99 0.78
C GLY A 291 14.42 -0.83 1.82
N ASP A 292 14.81 -0.94 3.09
CA ASP A 292 13.95 -1.02 4.27
C ASP A 292 13.81 0.32 5.02
N VAL A 293 14.07 1.41 4.31
CA VAL A 293 14.14 2.77 4.86
C VAL A 293 12.87 3.52 4.49
N GLN A 294 12.43 4.46 5.32
CA GLN A 294 11.33 5.36 4.99
C GLN A 294 11.81 6.68 4.38
N ILE A 295 10.97 7.32 3.59
CA ILE A 295 11.18 8.70 3.12
C ILE A 295 11.01 9.64 4.31
N SER A 296 11.95 10.58 4.46
CA SER A 296 11.93 11.60 5.52
C SER A 296 11.36 12.92 5.02
N SER A 297 11.57 13.27 3.74
CA SER A 297 11.02 14.48 3.14
C SER A 297 10.93 14.36 1.62
N VAL A 298 9.94 15.03 1.04
CA VAL A 298 9.87 15.32 -0.39
C VAL A 298 9.80 16.84 -0.58
N GLU A 299 10.50 17.35 -1.58
CA GLU A 299 10.52 18.77 -1.92
C GLU A 299 10.20 18.95 -3.41
N VAL A 300 9.57 20.07 -3.75
CA VAL A 300 9.28 20.47 -5.14
C VAL A 300 9.95 21.80 -5.50
N SER A 301 10.32 21.96 -6.78
CA SER A 301 10.92 23.18 -7.32
C SER A 301 10.32 23.55 -8.66
N ILE A 302 10.08 24.84 -8.90
CA ILE A 302 9.60 25.39 -10.18
C ILE A 302 10.62 26.29 -10.89
N ASP A 303 11.84 26.36 -10.36
CA ASP A 303 12.93 27.24 -10.80
C ASP A 303 14.23 26.46 -11.05
N ASP A 304 14.08 25.25 -11.61
CA ASP A 304 15.19 24.35 -11.96
C ASP A 304 16.10 23.98 -10.76
N GLY A 305 15.50 23.88 -9.58
CA GLY A 305 16.16 23.47 -8.34
C GLY A 305 16.90 24.58 -7.62
N ALA A 306 16.71 25.86 -8.01
CA ALA A 306 17.30 26.99 -7.29
C ALA A 306 16.67 27.19 -5.91
N THR A 307 15.36 26.99 -5.79
CA THR A 307 14.62 26.98 -4.52
C THR A 307 13.74 25.74 -4.42
N TRP A 308 13.47 25.31 -3.17
CA TRP A 308 12.73 24.08 -2.88
C TRP A 308 11.63 24.38 -1.87
N THR A 309 10.42 23.93 -2.17
CA THR A 309 9.26 24.00 -1.29
C THR A 309 8.97 22.61 -0.74
N PRO A 310 8.86 22.44 0.59
CA PRO A 310 8.51 21.15 1.18
C PRO A 310 7.11 20.68 0.74
N ALA A 311 7.00 19.38 0.43
CA ALA A 311 5.71 18.70 0.25
C ALA A 311 5.25 18.08 1.58
N LYS A 312 3.94 18.02 1.79
CA LYS A 312 3.32 17.25 2.88
C LYS A 312 3.31 15.77 2.50
N ILE A 313 3.87 14.91 3.34
CA ILE A 313 3.64 13.46 3.23
C ILE A 313 2.20 13.19 3.67
N THR A 314 1.39 12.60 2.79
CA THR A 314 -0.02 12.31 3.03
C THR A 314 -0.27 10.86 3.43
N TYR A 315 0.67 9.96 3.08
CA TYR A 315 0.63 8.56 3.48
C TYR A 315 2.03 7.96 3.48
N GLN A 316 2.33 7.15 4.50
CA GLN A 316 3.49 6.25 4.55
C GLN A 316 3.25 5.22 5.66
N GLU A 317 3.24 3.93 5.33
CA GLU A 317 2.97 2.84 6.29
C GLU A 317 4.15 1.87 6.37
N GLY A 318 4.64 1.57 7.57
CA GLY A 318 5.71 0.59 7.74
C GLY A 318 6.98 0.89 6.93
N ARG A 319 7.92 -0.05 6.91
CA ARG A 319 9.26 0.16 6.33
C ARG A 319 9.34 -0.15 4.82
N TRP A 320 8.30 -0.76 4.25
CA TRP A 320 8.29 -1.27 2.87
C TRP A 320 7.32 -0.55 1.94
N SER A 321 6.44 0.29 2.47
CA SER A 321 5.47 1.01 1.66
C SER A 321 6.12 2.17 0.91
N TRP A 322 5.46 2.58 -0.17
CA TRP A 322 5.74 3.88 -0.77
C TRP A 322 5.35 5.04 0.15
N THR A 323 5.61 6.25 -0.29
CA THR A 323 5.21 7.49 0.37
C THR A 323 4.40 8.31 -0.61
N LEU A 324 3.15 8.63 -0.27
CA LEU A 324 2.38 9.62 -1.03
C LEU A 324 2.64 11.01 -0.47
N TRP A 325 2.72 11.99 -1.35
CA TRP A 325 3.00 13.37 -0.98
C TRP A 325 2.20 14.36 -1.81
N GLU A 326 1.96 15.53 -1.23
CA GLU A 326 1.24 16.64 -1.84
C GLU A 326 1.94 17.97 -1.55
N ALA A 327 2.10 18.82 -2.57
CA ALA A 327 2.63 20.17 -2.44
C ALA A 327 1.64 21.20 -3.00
N HIS A 328 1.50 22.32 -2.29
CA HIS A 328 0.69 23.45 -2.71
C HIS A 328 1.59 24.64 -3.01
N LEU A 329 1.58 25.09 -4.26
CA LEU A 329 2.30 26.29 -4.68
C LEU A 329 1.30 27.40 -4.97
N LYS A 330 1.70 28.65 -4.71
CA LYS A 330 0.92 29.87 -5.01
C LYS A 330 1.76 30.80 -5.86
N ASP A 331 1.12 31.78 -6.47
CA ASP A 331 1.77 32.81 -7.29
C ASP A 331 2.62 32.18 -8.43
N VAL A 332 2.18 31.03 -8.97
CA VAL A 332 2.93 30.32 -10.02
C VAL A 332 2.75 30.99 -11.38
N PRO A 333 3.73 30.89 -12.29
CA PRO A 333 3.57 31.31 -13.68
C PRO A 333 2.37 30.64 -14.40
N SER A 334 1.96 31.24 -15.51
CA SER A 334 0.87 30.71 -16.35
C SER A 334 1.18 29.33 -16.95
N GLU A 335 2.45 28.98 -17.11
CA GLU A 335 2.91 27.67 -17.56
C GLU A 335 4.31 27.41 -16.98
N GLY A 336 4.73 26.15 -16.89
CA GLY A 336 6.05 25.83 -16.40
C GLY A 336 6.30 24.35 -16.16
N VAL A 337 7.46 24.07 -15.58
CA VAL A 337 7.93 22.74 -15.21
C VAL A 337 8.12 22.71 -13.70
N VAL A 338 7.73 21.60 -13.08
CA VAL A 338 7.97 21.32 -11.68
C VAL A 338 8.84 20.08 -11.55
N TYR A 339 9.77 20.13 -10.62
CA TYR A 339 10.64 19.03 -10.24
C TYR A 339 10.30 18.55 -8.84
N SER A 340 10.47 17.26 -8.57
CA SER A 340 10.40 16.66 -7.24
C SER A 340 11.68 15.92 -6.91
N ARG A 341 12.04 15.91 -5.63
CA ARG A 341 13.10 15.02 -5.11
C ARG A 341 12.73 14.52 -3.73
N ALA A 342 13.03 13.26 -3.44
CA ALA A 342 12.92 12.69 -2.10
C ALA A 342 14.27 12.64 -1.37
N THR A 343 14.21 12.68 -0.05
CA THR A 343 15.29 12.33 0.87
C THR A 343 14.77 11.27 1.84
N ASP A 344 15.56 10.22 2.11
CA ASP A 344 15.19 9.17 3.06
C ASP A 344 15.72 9.43 4.48
N ARG A 345 15.38 8.55 5.43
CA ARG A 345 15.80 8.67 6.84
C ARG A 345 17.31 8.44 7.07
N LEU A 346 18.03 7.93 6.08
CA LEU A 346 19.50 7.83 6.12
C LEU A 346 20.17 9.07 5.50
N GLY A 347 19.40 10.06 5.06
CA GLY A 347 19.90 11.29 4.44
C GLY A 347 20.30 11.12 2.98
N ARG A 348 20.00 9.97 2.35
CA ARG A 348 20.21 9.78 0.91
C ARG A 348 19.14 10.57 0.17
N ARG A 349 19.55 11.27 -0.88
CA ARG A 349 18.69 12.18 -1.65
C ARG A 349 18.81 11.89 -3.13
N GLN A 350 17.72 12.02 -3.87
CA GLN A 350 17.74 11.91 -5.33
C GLN A 350 18.61 13.00 -5.96
N GLU A 351 19.39 12.58 -6.95
CA GLU A 351 20.22 13.46 -7.76
C GLU A 351 19.42 14.05 -8.92
N ARG A 352 19.91 15.16 -9.45
CA ARG A 352 19.26 15.86 -10.58
C ARG A 352 19.33 15.03 -11.86
N GLU A 353 20.49 14.44 -12.11
CA GLU A 353 20.77 13.63 -13.29
C GLU A 353 20.89 12.16 -12.87
N GLY A 354 20.48 11.27 -13.77
CA GLY A 354 20.59 9.82 -13.56
C GLY A 354 21.61 9.22 -14.52
N GLN A 355 22.13 8.05 -14.17
CA GLN A 355 23.03 7.31 -15.04
C GLN A 355 22.24 6.58 -16.12
N TRP A 356 22.64 6.72 -17.39
CA TRP A 356 22.06 5.92 -18.46
C TRP A 356 22.53 4.46 -18.35
N ASN A 357 21.70 3.50 -18.75
CA ASN A 357 22.16 2.12 -18.95
C ASN A 357 21.35 1.41 -20.04
N PHE A 358 21.96 0.40 -20.65
CA PHE A 358 21.40 -0.33 -21.80
C PHE A 358 19.97 -0.85 -21.62
N ARG A 359 19.62 -1.32 -20.43
CA ARG A 359 18.29 -1.89 -20.14
C ARG A 359 17.26 -0.87 -19.68
N GLY A 360 17.68 0.38 -19.48
CA GLY A 360 16.78 1.40 -18.96
C GLY A 360 16.19 1.03 -17.61
N VAL A 361 17.02 0.51 -16.69
CA VAL A 361 16.58 0.11 -15.34
C VAL A 361 17.12 1.04 -14.27
N ALA A 362 16.46 1.08 -13.11
CA ALA A 362 16.84 1.89 -11.95
C ALA A 362 16.96 3.40 -12.25
N TYR A 363 16.12 3.93 -13.16
CA TYR A 363 16.08 5.36 -13.44
C TYR A 363 15.48 6.13 -12.26
N ASN A 364 16.25 7.06 -11.69
CA ASN A 364 15.86 7.79 -10.49
C ASN A 364 16.28 9.27 -10.36
N PRO A 365 16.57 10.04 -11.43
CA PRO A 365 16.74 11.48 -11.30
C PRO A 365 15.46 12.17 -10.78
N TRP A 366 15.53 13.47 -10.53
CA TRP A 366 14.39 14.27 -10.08
C TRP A 366 13.12 13.98 -10.91
N GLY A 367 12.00 13.76 -10.23
CA GLY A 367 10.72 13.59 -10.90
C GLY A 367 10.34 14.89 -11.61
N ARG A 368 9.75 14.82 -12.79
CA ARG A 368 9.42 16.00 -13.61
C ARG A 368 7.94 15.99 -13.99
N GLY A 369 7.29 17.14 -13.86
CA GLY A 369 5.93 17.39 -14.32
C GLY A 369 5.83 18.78 -14.94
N SER A 370 4.69 19.09 -15.57
CA SER A 370 4.47 20.39 -16.18
C SER A 370 3.02 20.85 -16.02
N TRP A 371 2.79 22.15 -16.22
CA TRP A 371 1.45 22.71 -16.33
C TRP A 371 1.38 23.71 -17.49
N GLY A 372 0.23 23.76 -18.15
CA GLY A 372 -0.03 24.64 -19.28
C GLY A 372 -0.71 25.96 -18.88
N PRO A 373 -0.98 26.82 -19.90
CA PRO A 373 -1.59 28.14 -19.74
C PRO A 373 -2.89 28.14 -18.92
N LEU A 374 -3.16 29.23 -18.20
CA LEU A 374 -4.43 29.49 -17.53
C LEU A 374 -5.61 29.42 -18.51
N GLY A 375 -6.74 28.83 -18.09
CA GLY A 375 -7.98 28.78 -18.87
C GLY A 375 -8.01 27.76 -20.03
N LEU A 376 -6.97 26.96 -20.23
CA LEU A 376 -6.99 25.83 -21.17
C LEU A 376 -7.01 24.49 -20.40
N PRO A 377 -7.70 23.46 -20.92
CA PRO A 377 -7.60 22.11 -20.37
C PRO A 377 -6.13 21.68 -20.35
N GLN A 378 -5.63 21.19 -19.22
CA GLN A 378 -4.30 20.58 -19.17
C GLN A 378 -4.31 19.36 -20.11
N ALA A 379 -3.41 19.36 -21.08
CA ALA A 379 -3.06 18.13 -21.79
C ALA A 379 -2.20 17.30 -20.83
N ASP A 380 -2.57 16.03 -20.62
CA ASP A 380 -1.70 15.09 -19.96
C ASP A 380 -0.37 15.04 -20.72
N SER A 381 0.75 15.02 -19.98
CA SER A 381 2.10 15.12 -20.53
C SER A 381 2.52 13.95 -21.42
N ASP A 382 1.64 12.98 -21.64
CA ASP A 382 1.83 11.86 -22.55
C ASP A 382 0.79 11.90 -23.67
N GLY A 383 1.27 12.14 -24.90
CA GLY A 383 0.45 12.19 -26.12
C GLY A 383 -0.17 10.86 -26.56
N ASP A 384 -0.64 10.01 -25.64
CA ASP A 384 -1.43 8.81 -25.92
C ASP A 384 -2.74 8.82 -25.11
N LEU A 385 -3.83 8.94 -25.87
CA LEU A 385 -5.27 8.98 -25.52
C LEU A 385 -5.86 10.32 -25.02
N PRO A 386 -7.05 10.72 -25.54
CA PRO A 386 -7.73 11.92 -25.12
C PRO A 386 -8.39 11.71 -23.75
N ALA A 387 -8.48 12.82 -23.00
CA ALA A 387 -9.16 12.92 -21.72
C ALA A 387 -10.48 12.12 -21.67
N HIS A 388 -10.46 10.97 -21.00
CA HIS A 388 -11.64 10.60 -20.21
C HIS A 388 -11.59 11.50 -18.99
N ASN A 389 -12.46 12.51 -19.01
CA ASN A 389 -12.72 13.42 -17.90
C ASN A 389 -12.58 12.66 -16.58
N SER A 390 -11.77 13.15 -15.65
CA SER A 390 -11.61 12.55 -14.32
C SER A 390 -12.95 12.35 -13.57
N SER A 391 -14.03 13.04 -13.99
CA SER A 391 -15.40 12.74 -13.54
C SER A 391 -16.05 11.50 -14.18
N GLU A 392 -15.74 11.16 -15.44
CA GLU A 392 -16.20 9.91 -16.09
C GLU A 392 -15.45 8.68 -15.56
N PHE A 393 -14.17 8.82 -15.23
CA PHE A 393 -13.36 7.76 -14.62
C PHE A 393 -13.85 7.43 -13.19
N ILE A 394 -14.15 8.47 -12.39
CA ILE A 394 -14.82 8.30 -11.08
C ILE A 394 -16.26 7.79 -11.25
N MET A 395 -16.99 8.19 -12.30
CA MET A 395 -18.33 7.65 -12.58
C MET A 395 -18.32 6.18 -13.03
N LYS A 396 -17.31 5.71 -13.76
CA LYS A 396 -17.20 4.29 -14.19
C LYS A 396 -17.03 3.34 -13.02
N LEU A 397 -16.22 3.72 -12.02
CA LEU A 397 -16.13 3.01 -10.73
C LEU A 397 -17.44 3.09 -9.92
N SER A 398 -18.27 4.12 -10.15
CA SER A 398 -19.57 4.30 -9.49
C SER A 398 -20.71 3.47 -10.11
N SER A 399 -20.59 3.01 -11.36
CA SER A 399 -21.67 2.36 -12.13
C SER A 399 -21.98 0.90 -11.75
N VAL A 400 -21.16 0.26 -10.92
CA VAL A 400 -21.49 -1.06 -10.33
C VAL A 400 -22.36 -0.92 -9.07
N ALA A 401 -22.42 0.29 -8.49
CA ALA A 401 -23.13 0.56 -7.23
C ALA A 401 -24.53 1.19 -7.40
N ILE A 402 -24.97 1.52 -8.61
CA ILE A 402 -26.21 2.29 -8.85
C ILE A 402 -27.22 1.47 -9.67
N ALA A 403 -27.80 0.46 -9.02
CA ALA A 403 -29.01 -0.20 -9.51
C ALA A 403 -30.06 -0.34 -8.40
N LEU A 404 -30.15 0.59 -7.45
CA LEU A 404 -31.16 0.57 -6.38
C LEU A 404 -31.48 1.98 -5.82
N ALA A 405 -31.57 3.02 -6.65
CA ALA A 405 -32.01 4.34 -6.18
C ALA A 405 -32.66 5.19 -7.28
N SER A 406 -33.85 4.77 -7.72
CA SER A 406 -34.71 5.60 -8.58
C SER A 406 -36.14 5.62 -8.02
N LEU A 407 -36.37 6.31 -6.90
CA LEU A 407 -37.69 6.86 -6.60
C LEU A 407 -37.58 7.99 -5.55
N TYR A 408 -38.30 9.06 -5.85
CA TYR A 408 -38.51 10.30 -5.09
C TYR A 408 -37.48 11.43 -5.27
N ALA A 409 -37.71 12.18 -6.34
CA ALA A 409 -37.35 13.58 -6.42
C ALA A 409 -38.46 14.47 -5.80
N GLN A 410 -38.00 15.60 -5.25
CA GLN A 410 -38.68 16.88 -4.96
C GLN A 410 -39.38 17.08 -3.61
N ALA A 411 -38.74 17.87 -2.73
CA ALA A 411 -39.23 19.21 -2.36
C ALA A 411 -38.15 20.01 -1.59
N SER A 412 -38.16 21.32 -1.76
CA SER A 412 -37.21 22.30 -1.21
C SER A 412 -37.64 22.88 0.15
N ALA A 413 -36.68 23.18 1.04
CA ALA A 413 -36.58 24.38 1.91
C ALA A 413 -35.50 24.20 3.01
N ALA A 414 -34.92 25.32 3.46
CA ALA A 414 -33.82 25.46 4.43
C ALA A 414 -34.17 25.00 5.88
N PRO A 415 -33.17 24.83 6.79
CA PRO A 415 -33.17 23.77 7.81
C PRO A 415 -33.90 24.16 9.11
N ALA A 416 -34.58 23.18 9.71
CA ALA A 416 -35.06 23.22 11.08
C ALA A 416 -34.59 21.97 11.83
N ALA A 417 -34.38 22.13 13.13
CA ALA A 417 -33.66 21.26 14.03
C ALA A 417 -34.24 19.84 14.20
N SER A 418 -33.31 18.92 14.51
CA SER A 418 -33.50 17.67 15.27
C SER A 418 -34.44 16.61 14.67
N SER A 419 -33.84 15.64 13.97
CA SER A 419 -34.34 14.28 13.92
C SER A 419 -33.18 13.31 14.12
N VAL A 420 -33.32 12.44 15.12
CA VAL A 420 -32.42 11.33 15.45
C VAL A 420 -32.01 10.56 14.18
N PRO A 421 -30.72 10.36 13.89
CA PRO A 421 -30.29 9.52 12.79
C PRO A 421 -30.78 8.08 13.00
N GLN A 422 -31.58 7.57 12.06
CA GLN A 422 -31.90 6.14 11.98
C GLN A 422 -30.73 5.42 11.28
N PRO A 423 -30.38 4.18 11.68
CA PRO A 423 -29.19 3.50 11.17
C PRO A 423 -29.32 3.16 9.68
N ALA A 424 -28.31 3.54 8.89
CA ALA A 424 -28.08 2.97 7.57
C ALA A 424 -27.51 1.56 7.76
N THR A 425 -28.17 0.56 7.18
CA THR A 425 -27.73 -0.85 7.27
C THR A 425 -26.47 -1.07 6.43
N VAL A 426 -25.31 -1.08 7.08
CA VAL A 426 -24.10 -1.75 6.60
C VAL A 426 -24.27 -3.25 6.89
N LEU A 427 -24.11 -4.11 5.89
CA LEU A 427 -24.08 -5.57 6.06
C LEU A 427 -22.92 -5.92 7.00
N THR A 428 -23.21 -6.14 8.29
CA THR A 428 -22.25 -6.37 9.37
C THR A 428 -22.76 -7.52 10.22
N CYS A 429 -22.08 -8.68 10.25
CA CYS A 429 -22.22 -9.82 11.18
C CYS A 429 -23.62 -10.29 11.70
N GLY A 430 -24.73 -9.69 11.29
CA GLY A 430 -26.09 -9.85 11.83
C GLY A 430 -26.46 -9.07 13.10
N TYR A 431 -25.62 -8.18 13.67
CA TYR A 431 -25.90 -7.57 14.99
C TYR A 431 -26.25 -6.07 14.93
N PRO A 432 -27.29 -5.61 15.65
CA PRO A 432 -27.63 -4.19 15.73
C PRO A 432 -26.52 -3.33 16.36
N THR A 433 -26.35 -2.11 15.86
CA THR A 433 -25.42 -1.12 16.40
C THR A 433 -26.17 0.17 16.78
N VAL A 434 -25.54 0.98 17.63
CA VAL A 434 -26.02 2.29 18.09
C VAL A 434 -24.92 3.34 17.91
N PRO A 435 -25.27 4.61 17.62
CA PRO A 435 -24.28 5.66 17.43
C PRO A 435 -23.52 5.95 18.73
N PHE A 436 -22.21 6.09 18.63
CA PHE A 436 -21.32 6.53 19.70
C PHE A 436 -20.99 8.00 19.48
N LEU A 437 -21.69 8.87 20.20
CA LEU A 437 -21.66 10.31 20.04
C LEU A 437 -20.41 10.88 20.70
N ARG A 438 -19.83 11.93 20.10
CA ARG A 438 -18.63 12.64 20.58
C ARG A 438 -18.93 14.11 20.87
N ALA A 439 -18.37 14.64 21.94
CA ALA A 439 -18.35 16.07 22.24
C ALA A 439 -17.03 16.49 22.89
N TRP A 440 -16.66 17.76 22.73
CA TRP A 440 -15.42 18.34 23.25
C TRP A 440 -15.70 19.53 24.17
N SER A 441 -14.97 19.63 25.27
CA SER A 441 -14.96 20.83 26.11
C SER A 441 -13.58 21.46 26.17
N LYS A 442 -13.48 22.69 25.63
CA LYS A 442 -12.24 23.48 25.73
C LYS A 442 -11.94 23.92 27.17
N SER A 443 -12.95 24.08 28.03
CA SER A 443 -12.76 24.62 29.39
C SER A 443 -12.16 23.59 30.35
N VAL A 444 -12.49 22.31 30.16
CA VAL A 444 -11.95 21.21 30.96
C VAL A 444 -10.96 20.34 30.18
N THR A 445 -10.80 20.59 28.87
CA THR A 445 -9.87 19.86 28.00
C THR A 445 -10.16 18.36 27.99
N ASP A 446 -11.41 18.01 27.67
CA ASP A 446 -11.93 16.63 27.74
C ASP A 446 -12.81 16.29 26.53
N HIS A 447 -12.60 15.09 25.98
CA HIS A 447 -13.46 14.47 24.98
C HIS A 447 -14.42 13.47 25.63
N PHE A 448 -15.72 13.77 25.52
CA PHE A 448 -16.77 12.92 26.06
C PHE A 448 -17.45 12.10 24.98
N PHE A 449 -17.62 10.80 25.25
CA PHE A 449 -18.30 9.85 24.38
C PHE A 449 -19.43 9.09 25.10
N THR A 450 -20.57 8.95 24.42
CA THR A 450 -21.73 8.20 24.92
C THR A 450 -22.63 7.69 23.81
N THR A 451 -23.36 6.60 24.07
CA THR A 451 -24.48 6.14 23.25
C THR A 451 -25.82 6.75 23.65
N ASN A 452 -25.87 7.50 24.77
CA ASN A 452 -27.09 8.05 25.34
C ASN A 452 -27.25 9.53 25.00
N GLN A 453 -28.26 9.85 24.16
CA GLN A 453 -28.54 11.22 23.76
C GLN A 453 -28.87 12.16 24.94
N THR A 454 -29.57 11.68 25.97
CA THR A 454 -29.91 12.51 27.14
C THR A 454 -28.66 12.87 27.95
N GLU A 455 -27.70 11.95 28.02
CA GLU A 455 -26.41 12.20 28.65
C GLU A 455 -25.58 13.20 27.83
N MET A 456 -25.55 13.04 26.51
CA MET A 456 -24.93 14.00 25.60
C MET A 456 -25.52 15.41 25.79
N ASP A 457 -26.84 15.54 25.80
CA ASP A 457 -27.52 16.84 25.98
C ASP A 457 -27.16 17.50 27.32
N ALA A 458 -26.98 16.71 28.39
CA ALA A 458 -26.55 17.21 29.69
C ALA A 458 -25.12 17.76 29.65
N PHE A 459 -24.20 17.14 28.92
CA PHE A 459 -22.83 17.64 28.73
C PHE A 459 -22.82 18.92 27.88
N LEU A 460 -23.62 18.98 26.81
CA LEU A 460 -23.76 20.19 25.98
C LEU A 460 -24.30 21.37 26.79
N ALA A 461 -25.27 21.13 27.68
CA ALA A 461 -25.78 22.15 28.60
C ALA A 461 -24.72 22.69 29.59
N ASN A 462 -23.65 21.91 29.84
CA ASN A 462 -22.52 22.27 30.69
C ASN A 462 -21.30 22.78 29.90
N GLY A 463 -21.48 23.17 28.63
CA GLY A 463 -20.45 23.86 27.86
C GLY A 463 -19.61 22.99 26.94
N TYR A 464 -19.95 21.71 26.76
CA TYR A 464 -19.38 20.87 25.70
C TYR A 464 -19.96 21.26 24.33
N VAL A 465 -19.19 21.00 23.27
CA VAL A 465 -19.59 21.20 21.87
C VAL A 465 -19.69 19.85 21.17
N ALA A 466 -20.84 19.55 20.59
CA ALA A 466 -21.06 18.30 19.86
C ALA A 466 -20.15 18.21 18.62
N GLN A 467 -19.56 17.04 18.39
CA GLN A 467 -18.69 16.74 17.26
C GLN A 467 -19.25 15.63 16.35
N GLY A 468 -20.48 15.18 16.59
CA GLY A 468 -21.18 14.18 15.77
C GLY A 468 -21.03 12.74 16.27
N ILE A 469 -21.16 11.78 15.37
CA ILE A 469 -20.99 10.34 15.62
C ILE A 469 -19.51 10.02 15.41
N ALA A 470 -18.82 9.49 16.42
CA ALA A 470 -17.44 9.04 16.28
C ALA A 470 -17.31 7.63 15.73
N ALA A 471 -18.28 6.76 16.03
CA ALA A 471 -18.38 5.39 15.52
C ALA A 471 -19.79 4.84 15.79
N TYR A 472 -20.07 3.63 15.33
CA TYR A 472 -21.19 2.83 15.81
C TYR A 472 -20.66 1.66 16.66
N ILE A 473 -21.28 1.44 17.81
CA ILE A 473 -20.90 0.37 18.73
C ILE A 473 -22.11 -0.52 19.07
N LEU A 474 -21.88 -1.67 19.69
CA LEU A 474 -22.95 -2.59 20.05
C LEU A 474 -23.72 -2.07 21.28
N PRO A 475 -25.06 -2.20 21.31
CA PRO A 475 -25.86 -1.80 22.45
C PRO A 475 -25.61 -2.72 23.65
N SER A 476 -26.04 -2.28 24.84
CA SER A 476 -25.84 -3.01 26.10
C SER A 476 -26.51 -4.38 26.17
N ASP A 477 -27.51 -4.62 25.32
CA ASP A 477 -28.26 -5.88 25.20
C ASP A 477 -27.83 -6.72 23.99
N THR A 478 -26.65 -6.44 23.41
CA THR A 478 -26.11 -7.19 22.28
C THR A 478 -25.98 -8.69 22.58
N GLN A 479 -26.27 -9.50 21.57
CA GLN A 479 -26.08 -10.97 21.59
C GLN A 479 -24.83 -11.40 20.81
N ALA A 480 -23.99 -10.45 20.40
CA ALA A 480 -22.75 -10.75 19.70
C ALA A 480 -21.81 -11.58 20.60
N PRO A 481 -21.34 -12.76 20.15
CA PRO A 481 -20.69 -13.76 21.00
C PRO A 481 -19.32 -13.32 21.52
N THR A 482 -18.59 -12.47 20.78
CA THR A 482 -17.25 -11.98 21.12
C THR A 482 -17.25 -10.54 21.62
N ALA A 483 -18.43 -9.95 21.85
CA ALA A 483 -18.53 -8.59 22.33
C ALA A 483 -18.04 -8.45 23.77
N VAL A 484 -17.25 -7.41 24.00
CA VAL A 484 -16.70 -7.05 25.30
C VAL A 484 -17.17 -5.65 25.70
N PRO A 485 -17.33 -5.38 27.02
CA PRO A 485 -17.72 -4.06 27.49
C PRO A 485 -16.62 -3.01 27.23
N LEU A 486 -17.01 -1.85 26.71
CA LEU A 486 -16.18 -0.65 26.69
C LEU A 486 -16.38 0.11 28.00
N PHE A 487 -15.45 -0.04 28.92
CA PHE A 487 -15.50 0.63 30.23
C PHE A 487 -15.21 2.12 30.08
N ARG A 488 -16.00 2.96 30.76
CA ARG A 488 -15.74 4.40 30.90
C ARG A 488 -15.29 4.69 32.34
N LEU A 489 -14.17 5.36 32.48
CA LEU A 489 -13.62 5.83 33.76
C LEU A 489 -13.52 7.34 33.74
N TYR A 490 -13.71 7.98 34.89
CA TYR A 490 -13.65 9.44 35.03
C TYR A 490 -12.65 9.87 36.10
N SER A 491 -11.86 10.90 35.81
CA SER A 491 -10.94 11.53 36.76
C SER A 491 -11.46 12.91 37.16
N SER A 492 -11.97 13.05 38.38
CA SER A 492 -12.36 14.36 38.93
C SER A 492 -11.19 15.33 39.13
N LYS A 493 -9.94 14.82 39.06
CA LYS A 493 -8.72 15.64 39.17
C LYS A 493 -8.35 16.33 37.87
N SER A 494 -8.43 15.61 36.74
CA SER A 494 -8.09 16.13 35.41
C SER A 494 -9.32 16.59 34.63
N GLY A 495 -10.52 16.11 34.96
CA GLY A 495 -11.72 16.30 34.17
C GLY A 495 -11.85 15.36 32.97
N ASP A 496 -10.92 14.42 32.81
CA ASP A 496 -10.77 13.56 31.62
C ASP A 496 -11.55 12.22 31.74
N HIS A 497 -12.07 11.76 30.60
CA HIS A 497 -12.67 10.44 30.42
C HIS A 497 -11.72 9.45 29.74
N TYR A 498 -11.62 8.26 30.33
CA TYR A 498 -10.82 7.16 29.81
C TYR A 498 -11.70 5.98 29.42
N TYR A 499 -11.52 5.47 28.19
CA TYR A 499 -12.26 4.34 27.64
C TYR A 499 -11.33 3.17 27.38
N THR A 500 -11.75 1.95 27.74
CA THR A 500 -11.00 0.73 27.40
C THR A 500 -11.87 -0.51 27.36
N ALA A 501 -11.60 -1.41 26.41
CA ALA A 501 -12.18 -2.76 26.37
C ALA A 501 -11.37 -3.78 27.19
N ASN A 502 -10.16 -3.40 27.64
CA ASN A 502 -9.24 -4.28 28.35
C ASN A 502 -9.46 -4.20 29.87
N THR A 503 -9.86 -5.32 30.48
CA THR A 503 -10.15 -5.43 31.91
C THR A 503 -8.93 -5.20 32.79
N THR A 504 -7.74 -5.66 32.36
CA THR A 504 -6.47 -5.39 33.05
C THR A 504 -6.15 -3.91 33.07
N ASN A 505 -6.25 -3.22 31.92
CA ASN A 505 -6.01 -1.78 31.85
C ASN A 505 -6.98 -0.99 32.73
N ARG A 506 -8.26 -1.36 32.72
CA ARG A 506 -9.28 -0.79 33.61
C ARG A 506 -8.87 -0.92 35.08
N ASP A 507 -8.52 -2.13 35.51
CA ASP A 507 -8.20 -2.42 36.92
C ASP A 507 -6.91 -1.72 37.35
N GLU A 508 -5.91 -1.65 36.47
CA GLU A 508 -4.69 -0.88 36.70
C GLU A 508 -4.97 0.62 36.86
N VAL A 509 -5.77 1.22 35.98
CA VAL A 509 -6.11 2.65 36.05
C VAL A 509 -6.89 2.98 37.33
N LEU A 510 -7.82 2.11 37.74
CA LEU A 510 -8.56 2.23 38.99
C LEU A 510 -7.64 2.09 40.22
N SER A 511 -6.68 1.15 40.19
CA SER A 511 -5.76 0.91 41.31
C SER A 511 -4.86 2.11 41.64
N ARG A 512 -4.59 2.98 40.66
CA ARG A 512 -3.81 4.21 40.82
C ARG A 512 -4.56 5.29 41.60
N GLY A 513 -5.88 5.15 41.80
CA GLY A 513 -6.71 6.04 42.62
C GLY A 513 -7.00 7.42 42.02
N ASN A 514 -6.66 7.65 40.74
CA ASN A 514 -6.91 8.91 40.05
C ASN A 514 -8.21 8.90 39.22
N TYR A 515 -8.64 7.71 38.80
CA TYR A 515 -9.90 7.51 38.09
C TYR A 515 -10.86 6.69 38.96
N VAL A 516 -12.15 6.95 38.78
CA VAL A 516 -13.25 6.13 39.30
C VAL A 516 -14.01 5.51 38.14
N SER A 517 -14.67 4.37 38.37
CA SER A 517 -15.52 3.78 37.34
C SER A 517 -16.75 4.65 37.12
N ASP A 518 -17.05 4.89 35.85
CA ASP A 518 -18.21 5.63 35.37
C ASP A 518 -19.11 4.74 34.47
N GLY A 519 -19.05 3.42 34.70
CA GLY A 519 -19.89 2.43 34.04
C GLY A 519 -19.35 1.91 32.70
N ILE A 520 -20.27 1.38 31.88
CA ILE A 520 -20.00 0.82 30.55
C ILE A 520 -20.64 1.75 29.53
N ALA A 521 -19.84 2.26 28.58
CA ALA A 521 -20.30 3.18 27.53
C ALA A 521 -21.06 2.46 26.39
N GLY A 522 -20.77 1.17 26.22
CA GLY A 522 -21.38 0.28 25.24
C GLY A 522 -20.55 -1.00 25.12
N TYR A 523 -20.79 -1.78 24.06
CA TYR A 523 -20.03 -2.99 23.79
C TYR A 523 -19.32 -2.89 22.44
N VAL A 524 -18.14 -3.47 22.36
CA VAL A 524 -17.22 -3.42 21.21
C VAL A 524 -16.57 -4.79 21.03
N TYR A 525 -15.75 -4.97 20.00
CA TYR A 525 -14.94 -6.17 19.88
C TYR A 525 -13.50 -5.90 20.32
N ALA A 526 -12.89 -6.86 21.03
CA ALA A 526 -11.50 -6.77 21.45
C ALA A 526 -10.53 -7.00 20.27
N ASP A 527 -10.97 -7.84 19.32
CA ASP A 527 -10.26 -8.24 18.12
C ASP A 527 -11.05 -7.83 16.86
N GLN A 528 -10.41 -7.86 15.70
CA GLN A 528 -11.06 -7.45 14.46
C GLN A 528 -12.15 -8.43 14.04
N GLU A 529 -13.36 -7.91 13.87
CA GLU A 529 -14.55 -8.66 13.46
C GLU A 529 -15.13 -8.07 12.17
N CYS A 530 -16.00 -8.82 11.48
CA CYS A 530 -16.46 -8.43 10.15
C CYS A 530 -17.18 -7.05 10.15
N GLY A 531 -16.68 -6.16 9.28
CA GLY A 531 -17.18 -4.79 9.10
C GLY A 531 -16.82 -3.82 10.23
N THR A 532 -15.87 -4.19 11.09
CA THR A 532 -15.31 -3.31 12.12
C THR A 532 -13.99 -2.70 11.67
N VAL A 533 -13.70 -1.50 12.17
CA VAL A 533 -12.44 -0.75 12.00
C VAL A 533 -11.78 -0.54 13.36
N PRO A 534 -10.46 -0.36 13.42
CA PRO A 534 -9.78 -0.06 14.67
C PRO A 534 -10.26 1.27 15.28
N PHE A 535 -10.51 1.26 16.58
CA PHE A 535 -10.74 2.44 17.39
C PHE A 535 -9.47 2.73 18.17
N TYR A 536 -8.77 3.78 17.80
CA TYR A 536 -7.47 4.12 18.33
C TYR A 536 -7.59 4.96 19.59
N ARG A 537 -6.59 4.85 20.46
CA ARG A 537 -6.40 5.73 21.60
C ARG A 537 -5.09 6.49 21.42
N ILE A 538 -5.14 7.80 21.58
CA ILE A 538 -3.96 8.65 21.68
C ILE A 538 -4.03 9.47 22.97
N TYR A 539 -2.87 9.86 23.52
CA TYR A 539 -2.80 10.51 24.82
C TYR A 539 -1.82 11.68 24.83
N ASN A 540 -2.24 12.80 25.41
CA ASN A 540 -1.36 13.95 25.61
C ASN A 540 -0.78 13.97 27.03
N HIS A 541 0.51 13.66 27.15
CA HIS A 541 1.21 13.62 28.44
C HIS A 541 1.31 14.97 29.16
N THR A 542 1.17 16.08 28.44
CA THR A 542 1.32 17.43 28.99
C THR A 542 0.03 17.91 29.66
N ILE A 543 -1.12 17.69 29.01
CA ILE A 543 -2.43 18.15 29.49
C ILE A 543 -3.26 17.03 30.13
N GLY A 544 -2.90 15.77 29.93
CA GLY A 544 -3.57 14.62 30.53
C GLY A 544 -4.90 14.25 29.89
N ASP A 545 -5.05 14.45 28.57
CA ASP A 545 -6.27 14.19 27.80
C ASP A 545 -6.15 12.87 27.01
N ASN A 546 -7.18 12.03 27.08
CA ASN A 546 -7.32 10.86 26.23
C ASN A 546 -8.23 11.17 25.05
N PHE A 547 -7.72 10.96 23.83
CA PHE A 547 -8.49 11.09 22.62
C PHE A 547 -8.68 9.75 21.93
N PHE A 548 -9.86 9.53 21.38
CA PHE A 548 -10.23 8.30 20.70
C PHE A 548 -10.87 8.59 19.35
N THR A 549 -10.46 7.86 18.32
CA THR A 549 -10.96 8.06 16.96
C THR A 549 -10.80 6.79 16.12
N THR A 550 -11.64 6.63 15.11
CA THR A 550 -11.43 5.67 14.01
C THR A 550 -10.71 6.32 12.82
N ASP A 551 -10.54 7.64 12.83
CA ASP A 551 -9.92 8.41 11.74
C ASP A 551 -8.42 8.54 11.96
N GLN A 552 -7.64 7.89 11.11
CA GLN A 552 -6.20 7.91 11.17
C GLN A 552 -5.60 9.29 10.83
N ALA A 553 -6.32 10.15 10.09
CA ALA A 553 -5.91 11.53 9.85
C ALA A 553 -5.99 12.37 11.13
N GLU A 554 -7.03 12.18 11.96
CA GLU A 554 -7.13 12.86 13.26
C GLU A 554 -5.98 12.43 14.20
N ILE A 555 -5.53 11.18 14.15
CA ILE A 555 -4.36 10.71 14.92
C ILE A 555 -3.12 11.51 14.54
N TYR A 556 -2.83 11.63 13.24
CA TYR A 556 -1.65 12.36 12.77
C TYR A 556 -1.71 13.84 13.16
N ASP A 557 -2.85 14.50 12.98
CA ASP A 557 -3.01 15.91 13.35
C ASP A 557 -2.77 16.12 14.86
N PHE A 558 -3.27 15.22 15.71
CA PHE A 558 -3.08 15.33 17.16
C PHE A 558 -1.65 14.99 17.60
N VAL A 559 -1.01 13.98 17.00
CA VAL A 559 0.36 13.59 17.32
C VAL A 559 1.35 14.67 16.86
N ASP A 560 1.24 15.11 15.60
CA ASP A 560 2.22 16.00 14.98
C ASP A 560 2.07 17.46 15.43
N GLN A 561 0.83 17.92 15.65
CA GLN A 561 0.57 19.34 15.90
C GLN A 561 0.23 19.64 17.36
N LEU A 562 -0.33 18.66 18.09
CA LEU A 562 -0.89 18.88 19.42
C LEU A 562 -0.15 18.13 20.53
N GLY A 563 0.89 17.37 20.20
CA GLY A 563 1.76 16.70 21.19
C GLY A 563 1.13 15.48 21.85
N TYR A 564 0.19 14.81 21.16
CA TYR A 564 -0.32 13.52 21.58
C TYR A 564 0.65 12.40 21.21
N THR A 565 0.53 11.26 21.88
CA THR A 565 1.25 10.02 21.58
C THR A 565 0.23 8.96 21.20
N ASP A 566 0.45 8.27 20.08
CA ASP A 566 -0.39 7.15 19.67
C ASP A 566 -0.14 5.93 20.57
N LEU A 567 -1.21 5.42 21.20
CA LEU A 567 -1.18 4.26 22.08
C LEU A 567 -1.80 3.02 21.40
N GLY A 568 -2.14 3.12 20.12
CA GLY A 568 -2.62 2.02 19.29
C GLY A 568 -4.12 1.72 19.47
N VAL A 569 -4.50 0.53 19.01
CA VAL A 569 -5.89 0.07 18.99
C VAL A 569 -6.39 -0.21 20.40
N THR A 570 -7.52 0.39 20.78
CA THR A 570 -8.17 0.12 22.06
C THR A 570 -9.33 -0.86 21.96
N ALA A 571 -9.98 -0.93 20.79
CA ALA A 571 -11.07 -1.82 20.45
C ALA A 571 -11.32 -1.79 18.93
N TYR A 572 -12.26 -2.61 18.45
CA TYR A 572 -12.79 -2.57 17.09
C TYR A 572 -14.28 -2.21 17.12
N VAL A 573 -14.67 -1.25 16.28
CA VAL A 573 -16.01 -0.63 16.24
C VAL A 573 -16.50 -0.53 14.80
N ASN A 574 -17.79 -0.29 14.58
CA ASN A 574 -18.29 -0.07 13.22
C ASN A 574 -18.06 1.39 12.78
N PRO A 575 -17.59 1.62 11.54
CA PRO A 575 -17.31 2.97 11.05
C PRO A 575 -18.60 3.80 10.89
N GLN A 576 -18.42 5.13 10.84
CA GLN A 576 -19.51 6.12 10.67
C GLN A 576 -20.23 5.99 9.31
#